data_AF-A0A6P4YV94-F1
#
_entry.id   AF-A0A6P4YV94-F1
#
_cell.length_a   1.000
_cell.length_b   1.000
_cell.length_c   1.000
_cell.angle_alpha   90.00
_cell.angle_beta   90.00
_cell.angle_gamma   90.00
#
_symmetry.space_group_name_H-M   'P 1'
#
loop_
_entity.id
_entity.type
_entity.pdbx_description
1 polymer ?
#
loop_
_entity_poly.entity_id
_entity_poly.type
_entity_poly.pdbx_seq_one_letter_code
_entity_poly.pdbx_strand_id
1 'polypeptide(L)'
;MNIDTLQTLCLIVIGFAGFLRWDDLSQLHADDVNFCDGYAALFIEKRKNDQFREGHWACIATTGSTSCPVTLLKRFLKSSNSSGHIKLFRRVSNHRGNISLRQEPMSYTRAREKVLSMLSTIGLDPTRYGLHSLRSGGASTAAAMGVPDRLIAHHGGWRSTEAREGYILESKSAILGVSRSLGL
;
A
#
# COMPACT_ATOMS: atom_id res chain seq x y z
N MET A 1 10.53 -13.00 12.63
CA MET A 1 10.28 -12.52 11.25
C MET A 1 11.56 -11.88 10.73
N ASN A 2 12.10 -12.35 9.61
CA ASN A 2 13.29 -11.75 9.01
C ASN A 2 12.97 -10.39 8.35
N ILE A 3 14.00 -9.64 7.98
CA ILE A 3 13.83 -8.28 7.44
C ILE A 3 13.12 -8.25 6.08
N ASP A 4 13.26 -9.30 5.27
CA ASP A 4 12.63 -9.42 3.95
C ASP A 4 11.11 -9.62 4.07
N THR A 5 10.67 -10.50 4.95
CA THR A 5 9.25 -10.70 5.26
C THR A 5 8.65 -9.43 5.86
N LEU A 6 9.35 -8.77 6.78
CA LEU A 6 8.88 -7.51 7.37
C LEU A 6 8.75 -6.40 6.32
N GLN A 7 9.72 -6.27 5.41
CA GLN A 7 9.66 -5.34 4.29
C GLN A 7 8.45 -5.62 3.39
N THR A 8 8.23 -6.90 3.05
CA THR A 8 7.12 -7.30 2.18
C THR A 8 5.77 -7.04 2.83
N LEU A 9 5.60 -7.35 4.12
CA LEU A 9 4.38 -7.00 4.86
C LEU A 9 4.17 -5.50 4.90
N CYS A 10 5.22 -4.73 5.19
CA CYS A 10 5.16 -3.28 5.21
C CYS A 10 4.73 -2.73 3.85
N LEU A 11 5.26 -3.25 2.75
CA LEU A 11 4.87 -2.89 1.38
C LEU A 11 3.38 -3.17 1.13
N ILE A 12 2.89 -4.35 1.53
CA ILE A 12 1.48 -4.74 1.37
C ILE A 12 0.58 -3.79 2.15
N VAL A 13 0.83 -3.60 3.45
CA VAL A 13 -0.08 -2.80 4.30
C VAL A 13 -0.04 -1.31 3.96
N ILE A 14 1.13 -0.76 3.61
CA ILE A 14 1.26 0.64 3.18
C ILE A 14 0.65 0.85 1.80
N GLY A 15 0.89 -0.07 0.86
CA GLY A 15 0.29 -0.03 -0.47
C GLY A 15 -1.24 -0.12 -0.41
N PHE A 16 -1.76 -1.01 0.44
CA PHE A 16 -3.19 -1.19 0.63
C PHE A 16 -3.83 -0.01 1.38
N ALA A 17 -3.25 0.44 2.50
CA ALA A 17 -3.83 1.51 3.31
C ALA A 17 -3.71 2.89 2.64
N GLY A 18 -2.64 3.15 1.89
CA GLY A 18 -2.42 4.42 1.19
C GLY A 18 -2.95 4.47 -0.25
N PHE A 19 -3.57 3.38 -0.73
CA PHE A 19 -3.97 3.20 -2.13
C PHE A 19 -2.82 3.43 -3.11
N LEU A 20 -1.59 3.05 -2.75
CA LEU A 20 -0.39 3.46 -3.50
C LEU A 20 -0.13 2.55 -4.70
N ARG A 21 0.35 3.14 -5.80
CA ARG A 21 0.88 2.37 -6.94
C ARG A 21 2.28 1.88 -6.61
N TRP A 22 2.76 0.91 -7.38
CA TRP A 22 4.16 0.50 -7.31
C TRP A 22 5.12 1.68 -7.56
N ASP A 23 4.81 2.55 -8.52
CA ASP A 23 5.66 3.71 -8.81
C ASP A 23 5.75 4.66 -7.62
N ASP A 24 4.66 4.83 -6.85
CA ASP A 24 4.68 5.62 -5.62
C ASP A 24 5.54 4.91 -4.55
N LEU A 25 5.31 3.60 -4.32
CA LEU A 25 6.01 2.80 -3.32
C LEU A 25 7.51 2.68 -3.58
N SER A 26 7.91 2.44 -4.83
CA SER A 26 9.30 2.24 -5.23
C SER A 26 10.11 3.53 -5.18
N GLN A 27 9.44 4.68 -5.19
CA GLN A 27 10.09 5.98 -5.15
C GLN A 27 10.24 6.54 -3.73
N LEU A 28 9.41 6.10 -2.78
CA LEU A 28 9.48 6.52 -1.38
C LEU A 28 10.88 6.30 -0.77
N HIS A 29 11.34 7.30 -0.03
CA HIS A 29 12.52 7.26 0.82
C HIS A 29 12.12 7.19 2.30
N ALA A 30 13.09 6.93 3.17
CA ALA A 30 12.85 6.86 4.60
C ALA A 30 12.54 8.24 5.21
N ASP A 31 13.10 9.31 4.65
CA ASP A 31 12.85 10.71 5.02
C ASP A 31 11.54 11.27 4.47
N ASP A 32 10.87 10.57 3.54
CA ASP A 32 9.51 10.89 3.10
C ASP A 32 8.43 10.50 4.14
N VAL A 33 8.83 9.82 5.24
CA VAL A 33 7.93 9.29 6.27
C VAL A 33 7.92 10.19 7.50
N ASN A 34 6.79 10.87 7.72
CA ASN A 34 6.55 11.67 8.92
C ASN A 34 5.61 10.95 9.88
N PHE A 35 6.10 10.63 11.07
CA PHE A 35 5.25 10.07 12.13
C PHE A 35 4.61 11.18 12.95
N CYS A 36 3.30 11.14 13.04
CA CYS A 36 2.48 12.07 13.82
C CYS A 36 1.73 11.30 14.92
N ASP A 37 1.04 12.03 15.79
CA ASP A 37 0.14 11.38 16.75
C ASP A 37 -1.05 10.75 16.01
N GLY A 38 -1.29 9.47 16.25
CA GLY A 38 -2.35 8.71 15.59
C GLY A 38 -2.15 8.32 14.11
N TYR A 39 -1.15 8.84 13.37
CA TYR A 39 -0.96 8.51 11.95
C TYR A 39 0.49 8.64 11.45
N ALA A 40 0.76 8.19 10.23
CA ALA A 40 1.96 8.49 9.47
C ALA A 40 1.60 9.23 8.18
N ALA A 41 2.29 10.33 7.85
CA ALA A 41 2.16 11.03 6.59
C ALA A 41 3.31 10.64 5.67
N LEU A 42 2.99 10.13 4.47
CA LEU A 42 3.96 9.78 3.45
C LEU A 42 3.96 10.84 2.37
N PHE A 43 5.10 11.46 2.12
CA PHE A 43 5.26 12.39 1.02
C PHE A 43 5.51 11.64 -0.29
N ILE A 44 4.72 11.93 -1.31
CA ILE A 44 4.87 11.36 -2.64
C ILE A 44 5.24 12.51 -3.57
N GLU A 45 6.54 12.65 -3.84
CA GLU A 45 7.11 13.76 -4.61
C GLU A 45 6.55 13.83 -6.04
N LYS A 46 6.34 12.67 -6.69
CA LYS A 46 5.88 12.60 -8.07
C LYS A 46 4.77 11.58 -8.22
N ARG A 47 3.55 12.04 -8.51
CA ARG A 47 2.47 11.17 -9.00
C ARG A 47 2.38 11.20 -10.52
N LYS A 48 1.90 10.10 -11.11
CA LYS A 48 1.71 9.94 -12.57
C LYS A 48 0.96 11.11 -13.22
N ASN A 49 0.07 11.78 -12.49
CA ASN A 49 -0.77 12.87 -12.99
C ASN A 49 -0.41 14.24 -12.37
N ASP A 50 0.73 14.35 -11.70
CA ASP A 50 1.19 15.60 -11.10
C ASP A 50 2.16 16.32 -12.05
N GLN A 51 1.59 17.04 -13.01
CA GLN A 51 2.35 17.81 -14.00
C GLN A 51 3.11 18.98 -13.37
N PHE A 52 2.67 19.49 -12.22
CA PHE A 52 3.26 20.67 -11.55
C PHE A 52 4.21 20.31 -10.39
N ARG A 53 4.34 19.01 -10.05
CA ARG A 53 5.18 18.50 -8.95
C ARG A 53 4.85 19.11 -7.59
N GLU A 54 3.57 19.35 -7.33
CA GLU A 54 3.11 19.81 -6.02
C GLU A 54 3.32 18.75 -4.93
N GLY A 55 3.45 17.48 -5.33
CA GLY A 55 3.54 16.35 -4.42
C GLY A 55 2.21 16.03 -3.77
N HIS A 56 2.13 14.91 -3.06
CA HIS A 56 0.92 14.51 -2.35
C HIS A 56 1.24 13.81 -1.04
N TRP A 57 0.55 14.22 0.02
CA TRP A 57 0.63 13.58 1.33
C TRP A 57 -0.42 12.49 1.46
N ALA A 58 0.03 11.24 1.57
CA ALA A 58 -0.82 10.12 1.92
C ALA A 58 -0.78 9.90 3.44
N CYS A 59 -1.86 10.25 4.13
CA CYS A 59 -1.99 10.06 5.58
C CYS A 59 -2.55 8.68 5.90
N ILE A 60 -1.80 7.87 6.66
CA ILE A 60 -2.13 6.50 7.02
C ILE A 60 -2.38 6.42 8.53
N ALA A 61 -3.61 6.15 8.91
CA ALA A 61 -4.01 6.05 10.32
C ALA A 61 -3.39 4.84 11.03
N THR A 62 -3.11 5.02 12.32
CA THR A 62 -2.83 3.93 13.25
C THR A 62 -4.16 3.21 13.54
N THR A 63 -4.19 1.89 13.43
CA THR A 63 -5.44 1.11 13.56
C THR A 63 -5.55 0.33 14.86
N GLY A 64 -4.46 0.21 15.63
CA GLY A 64 -4.40 -0.67 16.82
C GLY A 64 -4.45 -2.17 16.51
N SER A 65 -4.62 -2.57 15.24
CA SER A 65 -4.67 -3.98 14.84
C SER A 65 -3.27 -4.62 14.81
N THR A 66 -3.22 -5.95 14.78
CA THR A 66 -1.98 -6.72 14.58
C THR A 66 -1.31 -6.42 13.23
N SER A 67 -2.11 -6.00 12.25
CA SER A 67 -1.70 -5.57 10.92
C SER A 67 -1.56 -4.04 10.77
N CYS A 68 -1.47 -3.31 11.89
CA CYS A 68 -1.41 -1.84 11.86
C CYS A 68 -0.28 -1.33 10.95
N PRO A 69 -0.61 -0.55 9.91
CA PRO A 69 0.37 -0.12 8.91
C PRO A 69 1.46 0.77 9.52
N VAL A 70 1.07 1.70 10.41
CA VAL A 70 2.02 2.59 11.09
C VAL A 70 2.96 1.82 12.00
N THR A 71 2.45 0.84 12.76
CA THR A 71 3.26 0.01 13.65
C THR A 71 4.25 -0.86 12.86
N LEU A 72 3.80 -1.46 11.75
CA LEU A 72 4.66 -2.25 10.87
C LEU A 72 5.74 -1.40 10.20
N LEU A 73 5.39 -0.18 9.76
CA LEU A 73 6.34 0.76 9.17
C LEU A 73 7.41 1.20 10.18
N LYS A 74 7.02 1.57 11.40
CA LYS A 74 7.97 1.89 12.49
C LYS A 74 8.91 0.72 12.77
N ARG A 75 8.36 -0.49 12.88
CA ARG A 75 9.15 -1.71 13.13
C ARG A 75 10.12 -1.96 11.97
N PHE A 76 9.66 -1.80 10.73
CA PHE A 76 10.48 -2.00 9.54
C PHE A 76 11.66 -1.02 9.50
N LEU A 77 11.42 0.29 9.62
CA LEU A 77 12.47 1.31 9.64
C LEU A 77 13.52 1.06 10.74
N LYS A 78 13.07 0.67 11.94
CA LYS A 78 13.96 0.31 13.05
C LYS A 78 14.81 -0.92 12.74
N SER A 79 14.22 -1.98 12.18
CA SER A 79 14.94 -3.23 11.87
C SER A 79 15.85 -3.11 10.65
N SER A 80 15.56 -2.18 9.74
CA SER A 80 16.33 -1.97 8.52
C SER A 80 17.46 -0.94 8.67
N ASN A 81 17.54 -0.26 9.82
CA ASN A 81 18.35 0.93 10.05
C ASN A 81 18.20 1.95 8.89
N SER A 82 16.98 2.09 8.37
CA SER A 82 16.66 3.06 7.32
C SER A 82 16.53 4.45 7.93
N SER A 83 17.43 5.36 7.55
CA SER A 83 17.38 6.78 7.92
C SER A 83 17.95 7.65 6.79
N GLY A 84 17.44 8.87 6.65
CA GLY A 84 17.87 9.82 5.61
C GLY A 84 17.35 9.48 4.23
N HIS A 85 18.03 10.00 3.20
CA HIS A 85 17.61 9.90 1.80
C HIS A 85 17.95 8.54 1.18
N ILE A 86 17.31 7.49 1.70
CA ILE A 86 17.47 6.11 1.27
C ILE A 86 16.11 5.53 0.89
N LYS A 87 16.05 4.73 -0.18
CA LYS A 87 14.81 4.06 -0.59
C LYS A 87 14.20 3.28 0.56
N LEU A 88 12.88 3.41 0.72
CA LEU A 88 12.15 2.72 1.79
C LEU A 88 12.14 1.22 1.54
N PHE A 89 11.71 0.79 0.34
CA PHE A 89 11.67 -0.61 -0.07
C PHE A 89 12.85 -0.97 -0.96
N ARG A 90 13.77 -1.75 -0.41
CA ARG A 90 15.10 -2.00 -0.98
C ARG A 90 15.27 -3.42 -1.44
N ARG A 91 16.20 -3.61 -2.39
CA ARG A 91 16.59 -4.94 -2.87
C ARG A 91 17.13 -5.76 -1.72
N VAL A 92 16.65 -7.00 -1.62
CA VAL A 92 17.12 -7.97 -0.62
C VAL A 92 18.30 -8.74 -1.17
N SER A 93 19.35 -8.85 -0.35
CA SER A 93 20.50 -9.71 -0.55
C SER A 93 20.45 -10.87 0.43
N ASN A 94 20.75 -12.07 -0.04
CA ASN A 94 20.96 -13.23 0.82
C ASN A 94 22.36 -13.77 0.54
N HIS A 95 23.22 -13.75 1.54
CA HIS A 95 24.55 -14.35 1.46
C HIS A 95 24.71 -15.36 2.60
N ARG A 96 24.79 -16.65 2.25
CA ARG A 96 24.94 -17.76 3.21
C ARG A 96 23.90 -17.73 4.36
N GLY A 97 22.66 -17.36 4.05
CA GLY A 97 21.57 -17.26 5.03
C GLY A 97 21.49 -15.92 5.77
N ASN A 98 22.47 -15.04 5.61
CA ASN A 98 22.40 -13.68 6.13
C ASN A 98 21.61 -12.78 5.15
N ILE A 99 20.42 -12.36 5.59
CA ILE A 99 19.50 -11.53 4.81
C ILE A 99 19.73 -10.06 5.17
N SER A 100 20.05 -9.25 4.18
CA SER A 100 20.26 -7.81 4.34
C SER A 100 19.60 -7.00 3.21
N LEU A 101 19.40 -5.71 3.46
CA LEU A 101 18.88 -4.76 2.47
C LEU A 101 20.04 -4.01 1.83
N ARG A 102 20.03 -3.92 0.49
CA ARG A 102 20.97 -3.10 -0.27
C ARG A 102 20.49 -1.66 -0.37
N GLN A 103 21.22 -0.80 -1.06
CA GLN A 103 20.83 0.61 -1.27
C GLN A 103 19.84 0.76 -2.43
N GLU A 104 19.94 -0.12 -3.43
CA GLU A 104 19.11 -0.08 -4.62
C GLU A 104 17.65 -0.40 -4.30
N PRO A 105 16.70 0.23 -5.00
CA PRO A 105 15.29 -0.10 -4.84
C PRO A 105 15.01 -1.55 -5.22
N MET A 106 13.99 -2.14 -4.61
CA MET A 106 13.45 -3.41 -5.07
C MET A 106 12.89 -3.24 -6.49
N SER A 107 13.06 -4.23 -7.37
CA SER A 107 12.45 -4.19 -8.71
C SER A 107 10.96 -4.55 -8.66
N TYR A 108 10.20 -4.08 -9.66
CA TYR A 108 8.77 -4.42 -9.81
C TYR A 108 8.54 -5.94 -9.77
N THR A 109 9.28 -6.70 -10.58
CA THR A 109 9.14 -8.15 -10.68
C THR A 109 9.36 -8.81 -9.33
N ARG A 110 10.40 -8.39 -8.60
CA ARG A 110 10.73 -8.96 -7.30
C ARG A 110 9.70 -8.62 -6.22
N ALA A 111 9.19 -7.39 -6.23
CA ALA A 111 8.10 -6.99 -5.33
C ALA A 111 6.84 -7.80 -5.63
N ARG A 112 6.48 -7.96 -6.91
CA ARG A 112 5.33 -8.76 -7.33
C ARG A 112 5.45 -10.22 -6.87
N GLU A 113 6.58 -10.87 -7.14
CA GLU A 113 6.84 -12.25 -6.69
C GLU A 113 6.63 -12.40 -5.18
N LYS A 114 7.19 -11.48 -4.39
CA LYS A 114 7.10 -11.52 -2.92
C LYS A 114 5.67 -11.33 -2.43
N VAL A 115 4.97 -10.33 -2.95
CA VAL A 115 3.58 -10.08 -2.59
C VAL A 115 2.71 -11.28 -2.93
N LEU A 116 2.81 -11.80 -4.16
CA LEU A 116 2.03 -12.96 -4.58
C LEU A 116 2.35 -14.20 -3.74
N SER A 117 3.63 -14.44 -3.42
CA SER A 117 4.03 -15.52 -2.53
C SER A 117 3.35 -15.41 -1.16
N MET A 118 3.30 -14.21 -0.56
CA MET A 118 2.60 -14.00 0.71
C MET A 118 1.10 -14.21 0.59
N LEU A 119 0.46 -13.74 -0.48
CA LEU A 119 -0.98 -13.98 -0.72
C LEU A 119 -1.29 -15.48 -0.88
N SER A 120 -0.41 -16.23 -1.54
CA SER A 120 -0.59 -17.69 -1.66
C SER A 120 -0.49 -18.41 -0.31
N THR A 121 0.32 -17.92 0.63
CA THR A 121 0.39 -18.53 1.97
C THR A 121 -0.93 -18.46 2.75
N ILE A 122 -1.82 -17.54 2.39
CA ILE A 122 -3.16 -17.40 2.98
C ILE A 122 -4.27 -17.98 2.09
N GLY A 123 -3.89 -18.79 1.09
CA GLY A 123 -4.84 -19.51 0.22
C GLY A 123 -5.42 -18.68 -0.94
N LEU A 124 -4.89 -17.49 -1.21
CA LEU A 124 -5.32 -16.70 -2.37
C LEU A 124 -4.60 -17.15 -3.64
N ASP A 125 -5.36 -17.26 -4.73
CA ASP A 125 -4.85 -17.60 -6.06
C ASP A 125 -4.02 -16.45 -6.64
N PRO A 126 -2.68 -16.58 -6.75
CA PRO A 126 -1.80 -15.49 -7.17
C PRO A 126 -2.04 -15.03 -8.62
N THR A 127 -2.67 -15.84 -9.47
CA THR A 127 -2.96 -15.48 -10.87
C THR A 127 -3.99 -14.35 -10.98
N ARG A 128 -4.81 -14.17 -9.93
CA ARG A 128 -5.86 -13.15 -9.85
C ARG A 128 -5.36 -11.81 -9.30
N TYR A 129 -4.11 -11.74 -8.85
CA TYR A 129 -3.56 -10.57 -8.18
C TYR A 129 -2.29 -10.03 -8.86
N GLY A 130 -2.00 -8.78 -8.56
CA GLY A 130 -0.73 -8.13 -8.84
C GLY A 130 -0.49 -7.00 -7.85
N LEU A 131 0.60 -6.25 -8.01
CA LEU A 131 0.88 -5.12 -7.12
C LEU A 131 -0.22 -4.05 -7.16
N HIS A 132 -0.91 -3.91 -8.29
CA HIS A 132 -2.02 -2.97 -8.43
C HIS A 132 -3.25 -3.34 -7.60
N SER A 133 -3.39 -4.63 -7.25
CA SER A 133 -4.47 -5.12 -6.40
C SER A 133 -4.45 -4.52 -5.00
N LEU A 134 -3.29 -4.05 -4.52
CA LEU A 134 -3.21 -3.31 -3.25
C LEU A 134 -4.00 -2.01 -3.32
N ARG A 135 -3.82 -1.25 -4.41
CA ARG A 135 -4.50 0.02 -4.63
C ARG A 135 -6.01 -0.17 -4.84
N SER A 136 -6.41 -1.04 -5.77
CA SER A 136 -7.84 -1.28 -6.02
C SER A 136 -8.53 -1.93 -4.81
N GLY A 137 -7.87 -2.89 -4.16
CA GLY A 137 -8.40 -3.57 -2.98
C GLY A 137 -8.63 -2.62 -1.81
N GLY A 138 -7.66 -1.74 -1.52
CA GLY A 138 -7.80 -0.73 -0.47
C GLY A 138 -8.99 0.20 -0.74
N ALA A 139 -9.08 0.73 -1.96
CA ALA A 139 -10.13 1.66 -2.35
C ALA A 139 -11.51 1.02 -2.34
N SER A 140 -11.64 -0.20 -2.87
CA SER A 140 -12.88 -0.97 -2.86
C SER A 140 -13.32 -1.28 -1.42
N THR A 141 -12.37 -1.59 -0.53
CA THR A 141 -12.66 -1.83 0.89
C THR A 141 -13.20 -0.58 1.58
N ALA A 142 -12.58 0.59 1.34
CA ALA A 142 -13.07 1.84 1.89
C ALA A 142 -14.46 2.22 1.37
N ALA A 143 -14.72 2.01 0.08
CA ALA A 143 -16.04 2.23 -0.51
C ALA A 143 -17.10 1.30 0.12
N ALA A 144 -16.78 0.01 0.27
CA ALA A 144 -17.66 -0.95 0.92
C ALA A 144 -17.93 -0.63 2.41
N MET A 145 -17.01 0.08 3.08
CA MET A 145 -17.19 0.60 4.43
C MET A 145 -17.96 1.94 4.48
N GLY A 146 -18.45 2.43 3.33
CA GLY A 146 -19.24 3.66 3.25
C GLY A 146 -18.42 4.94 3.36
N VAL A 147 -17.10 4.89 3.16
CA VAL A 147 -16.28 6.12 3.15
C VAL A 147 -16.72 6.98 1.96
N PRO A 148 -17.02 8.28 2.17
CA PRO A 148 -17.43 9.15 1.09
C PRO A 148 -16.44 9.15 -0.08
N ASP A 149 -17.01 9.00 -1.26
CA ASP A 149 -16.38 9.04 -2.58
C ASP A 149 -15.34 10.15 -2.77
N ARG A 150 -15.63 11.36 -2.26
CA ARG A 150 -14.71 12.51 -2.30
C ARG A 150 -13.45 12.25 -1.47
N LEU A 151 -13.57 11.60 -0.31
CA LEU A 151 -12.43 11.27 0.55
C LEU A 151 -11.60 10.14 -0.05
N ILE A 152 -12.24 9.13 -0.65
CA ILE A 152 -11.54 8.07 -1.41
C ILE A 152 -10.77 8.67 -2.58
N ALA A 153 -11.41 9.59 -3.34
CA ALA A 153 -10.78 10.31 -4.44
C ALA A 153 -9.54 11.10 -3.97
N HIS A 154 -9.69 11.87 -2.89
CA HIS A 154 -8.60 12.64 -2.30
C HIS A 154 -7.45 11.73 -1.82
N HIS A 155 -7.76 10.70 -1.03
CA HIS A 155 -6.78 9.76 -0.46
C HIS A 155 -6.01 8.99 -1.54
N GLY A 156 -6.73 8.52 -2.57
CA GLY A 156 -6.13 7.86 -3.71
C GLY A 156 -5.51 8.82 -4.72
N GLY A 157 -5.68 10.14 -4.58
CA GLY A 157 -5.26 11.18 -5.53
C GLY A 157 -5.80 10.96 -6.94
N TRP A 158 -7.09 10.64 -7.06
CA TRP A 158 -7.83 10.63 -8.31
C TRP A 158 -8.43 12.01 -8.56
N ARG A 159 -8.23 12.54 -9.78
CA ARG A 159 -8.76 13.86 -10.19
C ARG A 159 -10.13 13.79 -10.86
N SER A 160 -10.50 12.63 -11.40
CA SER A 160 -11.81 12.41 -12.04
C SER A 160 -12.51 11.20 -11.44
N THR A 161 -13.84 11.21 -11.53
CA THR A 161 -14.73 10.16 -11.04
C THR A 161 -14.51 8.85 -11.79
N GLU A 162 -14.37 8.92 -13.12
CA GLU A 162 -14.17 7.76 -14.00
C GLU A 162 -12.85 7.04 -13.66
N ALA A 163 -11.80 7.82 -13.41
CA ALA A 163 -10.49 7.29 -13.03
C ALA A 163 -10.52 6.58 -11.67
N ARG A 164 -11.49 6.89 -10.79
CA ARG A 164 -11.70 6.22 -9.50
C ARG A 164 -12.60 5.00 -9.66
N GLU A 165 -13.70 5.11 -10.40
CA GLU A 165 -14.65 4.00 -10.64
C GLU A 165 -13.98 2.79 -11.26
N GLY A 166 -12.99 2.99 -12.15
CA GLY A 166 -12.16 1.89 -12.67
C GLY A 166 -11.36 1.09 -11.63
N TYR A 167 -11.26 1.58 -10.37
CA TYR A 167 -10.57 0.91 -9.27
C TYR A 167 -11.50 0.32 -8.21
N ILE A 168 -12.74 0.80 -8.12
CA ILE A 168 -13.69 0.35 -7.11
C ILE A 168 -14.44 -0.84 -7.69
N LEU A 169 -14.17 -2.02 -7.13
CA LEU A 169 -14.85 -3.25 -7.49
C LEU A 169 -15.97 -3.50 -6.50
N GLU A 170 -17.20 -3.51 -7.00
CA GLU A 170 -18.36 -3.84 -6.18
C GLU A 170 -18.38 -5.33 -5.83
N SER A 171 -18.54 -5.62 -4.54
CA SER A 171 -18.66 -7.01 -4.10
C SER A 171 -20.03 -7.57 -4.53
N LYS A 172 -20.09 -8.87 -4.85
CA LYS A 172 -21.37 -9.54 -5.11
C LYS A 172 -22.37 -9.35 -3.96
N SER A 173 -21.89 -9.30 -2.72
CA SER A 173 -22.72 -9.03 -1.54
C SER A 173 -23.35 -7.63 -1.57
N ALA A 174 -22.58 -6.61 -1.93
CA ALA A 174 -23.07 -5.23 -2.07
C ALA A 174 -24.14 -5.15 -3.17
N ILE A 175 -23.88 -5.76 -4.33
CA ILE A 175 -24.83 -5.84 -5.44
C ILE A 175 -26.14 -6.54 -5.00
N LEU A 176 -26.04 -7.67 -4.29
CA LEU A 176 -27.19 -8.37 -3.74
C LEU A 176 -27.91 -7.58 -2.64
N GLY A 177 -27.20 -6.67 -1.96
CA GLY A 177 -27.79 -5.75 -0.99
C GLY A 177 -28.85 -4.85 -1.60
N VAL A 178 -28.69 -4.47 -2.87
CA VAL A 178 -29.66 -3.65 -3.61
C VAL A 178 -31.03 -4.33 -3.65
N SER A 179 -31.10 -5.56 -4.19
CA SER A 179 -32.36 -6.30 -4.24
C SER A 179 -32.87 -6.69 -2.85
N ARG A 180 -31.98 -7.02 -1.90
CA ARG A 180 -32.37 -7.31 -0.50
C ARG A 180 -33.03 -6.11 0.18
N SER A 181 -32.60 -4.89 -0.13
CA SER A 181 -33.16 -3.66 0.44
C SER A 181 -34.60 -3.38 0.02
N LEU A 182 -35.09 -4.05 -1.03
CA LEU A 182 -36.47 -3.91 -1.51
C LEU A 182 -37.50 -4.61 -0.60
N GLY A 183 -37.05 -5.52 0.28
CA GLY A 183 -37.93 -6.19 1.24
C GLY A 183 -38.94 -7.17 0.63
N LEU A 184 -38.63 -7.71 -0.56
CA LEU A 184 -39.42 -8.72 -1.27
C LEU A 184 -38.96 -10.14 -0.96
#